data_AF-A0A2G9NCE0-F1
#
_entry.id   AF-A0A2G9NCE0-F1
#
_cell.length_a   1.000
_cell.length_b   1.000
_cell.length_c   1.000
_cell.angle_alpha   90.00
_cell.angle_beta   90.00
_cell.angle_gamma   90.00
#
_symmetry.space_group_name_H-M   'P 1'
#
loop_
_entity.id
_entity.type
_entity.pdbx_description
1 polymer ?
#
loop_
_entity_poly.entity_id
_entity_poly.type
_entity_poly.pdbx_seq_one_letter_code
_entity_poly.pdbx_strand_id
1 'polypeptide(L)'
;MAEIKKILVMTGLILIVILLTTTLASANLVDYLRAKLTGRATTSNVQINISIGNSAPNITYVKTISNQIITEDGQKPVTFDFIVEDIDGWQNIDASSGRANFTYSNASTLITRNNDSCVSLGSVSTTQLNISCTINMWYFDASGTWNITAYATDVSGAQGQNRAASLVLSPTKALLSGPGNLTFSTLNPGDTNTTADNNPLTLNNTGNVHIPEGNISVNATDLVGETNAAYALYARNFTIGITQGGTPAKECGGVNSTFLLKSVYQNISNATLPYGNHSAGGGTGQEGLYLCLTLAGSELLTQAYSTAGEGAWTIQI
;
A
#
# COMPACT_ATOMS: atom_id res chain seq x y z
N MET A 1 -34.68 20.74 101.37
CA MET A 1 -33.63 19.77 100.99
C MET A 1 -33.33 19.76 99.48
N ALA A 2 -34.30 20.04 98.59
CA ALA A 2 -34.08 20.10 97.14
C ALA A 2 -33.25 21.32 96.66
N GLU A 3 -33.38 22.48 97.30
CA GLU A 3 -32.64 23.71 96.92
C GLU A 3 -31.13 23.63 97.24
N ILE A 4 -30.74 22.93 98.31
CA ILE A 4 -29.33 22.75 98.69
C ILE A 4 -28.58 21.86 97.67
N LYS A 5 -29.26 20.89 97.04
CA LYS A 5 -28.66 20.04 95.99
C LYS A 5 -28.35 20.82 94.71
N LYS A 6 -29.18 21.79 94.33
CA LYS A 6 -28.95 22.61 93.12
C LYS A 6 -27.72 23.50 93.28
N ILE A 7 -27.54 24.09 94.45
CA ILE A 7 -26.37 24.93 94.76
C ILE A 7 -25.10 24.09 94.73
N LEU A 8 -25.09 22.88 95.31
CA LEU A 8 -23.92 22.00 95.31
C LEU A 8 -23.51 21.53 93.91
N VAL A 9 -24.48 21.20 93.05
CA VAL A 9 -24.19 20.80 91.65
C VAL A 9 -23.68 21.98 90.82
N MET A 10 -24.28 23.17 90.97
CA MET A 10 -23.86 24.35 90.22
C MET A 10 -22.45 24.81 90.65
N THR A 11 -22.14 24.75 91.95
CA THR A 11 -20.80 25.09 92.46
C THR A 11 -19.75 24.08 92.00
N GLY A 12 -20.09 22.78 91.92
CA GLY A 12 -19.20 21.75 91.39
C GLY A 12 -18.91 21.91 89.89
N LEU A 13 -19.92 22.27 89.09
CA LEU A 13 -19.77 22.52 87.66
C LEU A 13 -18.92 23.77 87.38
N ILE A 14 -19.09 24.83 88.16
CA ILE A 14 -18.26 26.04 88.07
C ILE A 14 -16.80 25.71 88.43
N LEU A 15 -16.55 24.89 89.46
CA LEU A 15 -15.20 24.47 89.81
C LEU A 15 -14.54 23.64 88.69
N ILE A 16 -15.29 22.73 88.05
CA ILE A 16 -14.80 21.91 86.92
C ILE A 16 -14.48 22.78 85.70
N VAL A 17 -15.30 23.80 85.39
CA VAL A 17 -15.04 24.74 84.28
C VAL A 17 -13.83 25.63 84.58
N ILE A 18 -13.62 26.05 85.84
CA ILE A 18 -12.43 26.81 86.25
C ILE A 18 -11.18 25.93 86.20
N LEU A 19 -11.26 24.66 86.61
CA LEU A 19 -10.16 23.71 86.48
C LEU A 19 -9.81 23.40 85.01
N LEU A 20 -10.80 23.26 84.11
CA LEU A 20 -10.58 23.01 82.69
C LEU A 20 -10.03 24.24 81.93
N THR A 21 -10.35 25.45 82.37
CA THR A 21 -9.86 26.69 81.74
C THR A 21 -8.51 27.16 82.28
N THR A 22 -8.11 26.76 83.50
CA THR A 22 -6.79 27.08 84.06
C THR A 22 -5.69 26.12 83.65
N THR A 23 -5.98 24.87 83.27
CA THR A 23 -4.96 23.91 82.78
C THR A 23 -4.58 24.08 81.31
N LEU A 24 -5.18 25.02 80.58
CA LEU A 24 -4.78 25.41 79.22
C LEU A 24 -3.97 26.71 79.17
N ALA A 25 -3.67 27.32 80.32
CA ALA A 25 -2.94 28.59 80.42
C ALA A 25 -1.42 28.43 80.64
N SER A 26 -0.87 27.22 80.70
CA SER A 26 0.57 27.03 80.98
C SER A 26 1.20 25.91 80.16
N ALA A 27 1.07 25.98 78.84
CA ALA A 27 2.03 25.41 77.89
C ALA A 27 1.71 25.95 76.51
N ASN A 28 2.17 27.16 76.21
CA ASN A 28 2.62 27.62 74.90
C ASN A 28 1.83 27.15 73.67
N LEU A 29 0.53 26.89 73.69
CA LEU A 29 -0.18 26.55 72.45
C LEU A 29 -0.30 27.81 71.57
N VAL A 30 -0.58 28.94 72.21
CA VAL A 30 -0.61 30.25 71.55
C VAL A 30 0.80 30.70 71.16
N ASP A 31 1.81 30.48 72.00
CA ASP A 31 3.21 30.81 71.65
C ASP A 31 3.81 29.84 70.62
N TYR A 32 3.41 28.56 70.61
CA TYR A 32 3.75 27.58 69.59
C TYR A 32 3.08 27.93 68.25
N LEU A 33 1.79 28.30 68.27
CA LEU A 33 1.10 28.77 67.07
C LEU A 33 1.67 30.12 66.59
N ARG A 34 2.05 31.05 67.47
CA ARG A 34 2.75 32.29 67.07
C ARG A 34 4.18 32.05 66.55
N ALA A 35 4.88 31.06 67.08
CA ALA A 35 6.21 30.68 66.63
C ALA A 35 6.20 29.84 65.34
N LYS A 36 5.11 29.12 65.04
CA LYS A 36 4.96 28.26 63.85
C LYS A 36 4.17 28.92 62.71
N LEU A 37 3.13 29.69 63.03
CA LEU A 37 2.45 30.62 62.11
C LEU A 37 3.02 32.03 62.31
N THR A 38 4.33 32.19 62.12
CA THR A 38 4.84 33.53 61.89
C THR A 38 4.30 33.96 60.53
N GLY A 39 3.40 34.92 60.48
CA GLY A 39 3.02 35.65 59.25
C GLY A 39 4.19 36.44 58.62
N ARG A 40 5.42 35.96 58.80
CA ARG A 40 6.54 36.29 57.93
C ARG A 40 6.28 35.56 56.63
N ALA A 41 5.80 36.29 55.63
CA ALA A 41 6.15 35.95 54.26
C ALA A 41 7.67 35.83 54.23
N THR A 42 8.19 34.61 54.24
CA THR A 42 9.56 34.38 53.80
C THR A 42 9.61 34.94 52.39
N THR A 43 10.49 35.90 52.13
CA THR A 43 10.83 36.40 50.78
C THR A 43 11.50 35.31 49.91
N SER A 44 11.36 34.05 50.31
CA SER A 44 11.80 32.89 49.57
C SER A 44 10.69 32.52 48.59
N ASN A 45 11.00 32.59 47.31
CA ASN A 45 10.11 32.11 46.26
C ASN A 45 9.81 30.63 46.54
N VAL A 46 8.56 30.34 46.91
CA VAL A 46 8.10 28.95 46.97
C VAL A 46 7.89 28.51 45.53
N GLN A 47 8.87 27.77 44.99
CA GLN A 47 8.72 27.16 43.69
C GLN A 47 7.84 25.91 43.84
N ILE A 48 6.56 26.04 43.48
CA ILE A 48 5.66 24.90 43.36
C ILE A 48 5.87 24.30 41.95
N ASN A 49 6.61 23.19 41.88
CA ASN A 49 6.70 22.40 40.67
C ASN A 49 5.52 21.42 40.64
N ILE A 50 4.49 21.74 39.86
CA ILE A 50 3.40 20.82 39.54
C ILE A 50 3.75 20.16 38.21
N SER A 51 4.01 18.86 38.21
CA SER A 51 4.08 18.07 36.98
C SER A 51 2.68 17.52 36.69
N ILE A 52 2.07 17.95 35.61
CA ILE A 52 0.89 17.31 35.04
C ILE A 52 1.42 16.17 34.15
N GLY A 53 0.85 14.97 34.28
CA GLY A 53 1.21 13.85 33.41
C GLY A 53 0.81 14.13 31.95
N ASN A 54 1.50 13.49 31.00
CA ASN A 54 1.14 13.50 29.59
C ASN A 54 0.52 12.15 29.21
N SER A 55 -0.64 12.19 28.59
CA SER A 55 -1.35 11.02 28.08
C SER A 55 -1.02 10.83 26.61
N ALA A 56 -0.61 9.63 26.21
CA ALA A 56 -0.33 9.38 24.79
C ALA A 56 -1.63 9.44 23.97
N PRO A 57 -1.58 9.94 22.72
CA PRO A 57 -2.74 9.98 21.86
C PRO A 57 -3.18 8.57 21.45
N ASN A 58 -4.47 8.39 21.20
CA ASN A 58 -5.06 7.14 20.75
C ASN A 58 -5.81 7.35 19.43
N ILE A 59 -5.63 6.46 18.46
CA ILE A 59 -6.35 6.54 17.18
C ILE A 59 -7.61 5.69 17.28
N THR A 60 -8.74 6.35 17.51
CA THR A 60 -10.02 5.70 17.84
C THR A 60 -10.81 5.25 16.62
N TYR A 61 -10.55 5.87 15.46
CA TYR A 61 -11.28 5.57 14.24
C TYR A 61 -10.38 5.71 13.02
N VAL A 62 -10.47 4.74 12.11
CA VAL A 62 -9.90 4.82 10.77
C VAL A 62 -11.04 4.57 9.80
N LYS A 63 -11.27 5.50 8.87
CA LYS A 63 -12.37 5.43 7.91
C LYS A 63 -12.27 4.17 7.05
N THR A 64 -13.37 3.42 6.96
CA THR A 64 -13.45 2.27 6.06
C THR A 64 -13.29 2.74 4.61
N ILE A 65 -12.39 2.08 3.89
CA ILE A 65 -12.13 2.33 2.47
C ILE A 65 -12.84 1.24 1.67
N SER A 66 -13.62 1.64 0.66
CA SER A 66 -14.22 0.68 -0.27
C SER A 66 -13.14 -0.05 -1.08
N ASN A 67 -13.52 -1.16 -1.72
CA ASN A 67 -12.60 -1.88 -2.60
C ASN A 67 -12.04 -0.94 -3.68
N GLN A 68 -10.74 -1.02 -3.87
CA GLN A 68 -10.03 -0.26 -4.88
C GLN A 68 -9.77 -1.13 -6.11
N ILE A 69 -9.75 -0.51 -7.28
CA ILE A 69 -9.35 -1.10 -8.57
C ILE A 69 -8.31 -0.14 -9.13
N ILE A 70 -7.18 -0.66 -9.60
CA ILE A 70 -6.11 0.13 -10.22
C ILE A 70 -6.49 0.56 -11.64
N THR A 71 -5.91 1.67 -12.09
CA THR A 71 -5.88 2.04 -13.50
C THR A 71 -4.71 1.32 -14.16
N GLU A 72 -4.95 0.76 -15.34
CA GLU A 72 -3.90 0.18 -16.18
C GLU A 72 -2.74 1.16 -16.36
N ASP A 73 -1.51 0.68 -16.19
CA ASP A 73 -0.26 1.44 -16.35
C ASP A 73 -0.21 2.76 -15.55
N GLY A 74 -0.99 2.84 -14.47
CA GLY A 74 -1.20 4.06 -13.72
C GLY A 74 -0.94 3.92 -12.22
N GLN A 75 -1.36 4.96 -11.51
CA GLN A 75 -1.47 4.96 -10.07
C GLN A 75 -2.85 5.46 -9.67
N LYS A 76 -3.36 4.96 -8.55
CA LYS A 76 -4.61 5.40 -7.95
C LYS A 76 -4.33 6.02 -6.58
N PRO A 77 -4.56 7.33 -6.41
CA PRO A 77 -4.52 7.94 -5.09
C PRO A 77 -5.72 7.44 -4.27
N VAL A 78 -5.45 6.93 -3.07
CA VAL A 78 -6.47 6.48 -2.11
C VAL A 78 -6.44 7.42 -0.92
N THR A 79 -7.49 8.21 -0.77
CA THR A 79 -7.65 9.17 0.33
C THR A 79 -8.55 8.60 1.42
N PHE A 80 -8.12 8.72 2.66
CA PHE A 80 -8.89 8.31 3.83
C PHE A 80 -8.56 9.18 5.04
N ASP A 81 -9.42 9.13 6.04
CA ASP A 81 -9.35 9.96 7.23
C ASP A 81 -9.30 9.09 8.48
N PHE A 82 -8.66 9.57 9.54
CA PHE A 82 -8.67 8.93 10.85
C PHE A 82 -8.78 9.96 11.98
N ILE A 83 -9.35 9.54 13.10
CA ILE A 83 -9.53 10.37 14.30
C ILE A 83 -8.50 9.99 15.35
N VAL A 84 -7.76 10.99 15.79
CA VAL A 84 -6.83 10.92 16.91
C VAL A 84 -7.50 11.55 18.12
N GLU A 85 -7.48 10.88 19.26
CA GLU A 85 -8.01 11.34 20.54
C GLU A 85 -6.87 11.49 21.56
N ASP A 86 -6.85 12.61 22.26
CA ASP A 86 -5.96 12.86 23.38
C ASP A 86 -6.77 13.46 24.54
N ILE A 87 -6.73 12.81 25.70
CA ILE A 87 -7.49 13.23 26.90
C ILE A 87 -7.00 14.57 27.45
N ASP A 88 -5.77 14.96 27.15
CA ASP A 88 -5.19 16.24 27.55
C ASP A 88 -5.64 17.39 26.60
N GLY A 89 -6.41 17.06 25.55
CA GLY A 89 -7.01 17.99 24.60
C GLY A 89 -6.40 17.88 23.20
N TRP A 90 -7.17 18.20 22.16
CA TRP A 90 -6.71 18.04 20.78
C TRP A 90 -5.48 18.91 20.45
N GLN A 91 -5.29 20.03 21.16
CA GLN A 91 -4.12 20.90 21.00
C GLN A 91 -2.82 20.23 21.47
N ASN A 92 -2.89 19.16 22.25
CA ASN A 92 -1.74 18.34 22.61
C ASN A 92 -1.30 17.45 21.44
N ILE A 93 -2.18 17.17 20.47
CA ILE A 93 -1.84 16.38 19.28
C ILE A 93 -0.99 17.23 18.32
N ASP A 94 0.17 16.73 17.92
CA ASP A 94 0.96 17.35 16.86
C ASP A 94 0.28 17.11 15.51
N ALA A 95 -0.41 18.12 15.00
CA ALA A 95 -1.16 18.07 13.75
C ALA A 95 -0.29 17.75 12.51
N SER A 96 1.04 17.90 12.60
CA SER A 96 1.99 17.60 11.52
C SER A 96 2.58 16.19 11.62
N SER A 97 2.40 15.51 12.74
CA SER A 97 2.92 14.16 12.99
C SER A 97 2.13 13.04 12.31
N GLY A 98 0.96 13.38 11.77
CA GLY A 98 0.05 12.45 11.12
C GLY A 98 0.73 11.73 9.97
N ARG A 99 0.81 10.40 10.07
CA ARG A 99 1.34 9.53 9.02
C ARG A 99 0.55 8.25 8.94
N ALA A 100 0.53 7.66 7.76
CA ALA A 100 -0.08 6.37 7.58
C ALA A 100 0.63 5.52 6.53
N ASN A 101 0.40 4.22 6.59
CA ASN A 101 0.86 3.30 5.55
C ASN A 101 -0.18 2.25 5.21
N PHE A 102 -0.07 1.73 4.00
CA PHE A 102 -0.67 0.49 3.56
C PHE A 102 0.41 -0.57 3.50
N THR A 103 0.14 -1.74 4.09
CA THR A 103 1.05 -2.88 4.07
C THR A 103 0.35 -4.10 3.50
N TYR A 104 0.94 -4.66 2.44
CA TYR A 104 0.59 -5.97 1.93
C TYR A 104 1.65 -6.98 2.34
N SER A 105 1.21 -8.11 2.86
CA SER A 105 2.09 -9.21 3.22
C SER A 105 1.46 -10.54 2.85
N ASN A 106 2.21 -11.38 2.15
CA ASN A 106 1.90 -12.80 1.98
C ASN A 106 3.14 -13.65 2.33
N ALA A 107 3.13 -14.94 1.99
CA ALA A 107 4.23 -15.84 2.31
C ALA A 107 5.60 -15.47 1.69
N SER A 108 5.61 -14.69 0.60
CA SER A 108 6.82 -14.40 -0.19
C SER A 108 7.15 -12.92 -0.32
N THR A 109 6.25 -12.02 0.08
CA THR A 109 6.31 -10.61 -0.31
C THR A 109 5.77 -9.71 0.79
N LEU A 110 6.51 -8.63 1.07
CA LEU A 110 6.10 -7.53 1.94
C LEU A 110 6.26 -6.22 1.15
N ILE A 111 5.16 -5.50 0.96
CA ILE A 111 5.14 -4.20 0.28
C ILE A 111 4.53 -3.17 1.22
N THR A 112 5.16 -2.00 1.31
CA THR A 112 4.67 -0.88 2.11
C THR A 112 4.57 0.36 1.24
N ARG A 113 3.43 1.05 1.31
CA ARG A 113 3.21 2.39 0.74
C ARG A 113 2.92 3.34 1.89
N ASN A 114 3.71 4.39 2.08
CA ASN A 114 3.57 5.34 3.19
C ASN A 114 3.19 6.74 2.70
N ASN A 115 2.56 7.50 3.59
CA ASN A 115 2.46 8.95 3.53
C ASN A 115 2.86 9.49 4.91
N ASP A 116 3.97 10.23 4.96
CA ASP A 116 4.51 10.85 6.18
C ASP A 116 4.08 12.32 6.37
N SER A 117 3.20 12.81 5.50
CA SER A 117 2.75 14.20 5.42
C SER A 117 1.23 14.28 5.37
N CYS A 118 0.53 13.57 6.26
CA CYS A 118 -0.92 13.66 6.34
C CYS A 118 -1.35 15.02 6.89
N VAL A 119 -2.54 15.48 6.48
CA VAL A 119 -3.00 16.85 6.73
C VAL A 119 -4.12 16.83 7.77
N SER A 120 -4.00 17.67 8.80
CA SER A 120 -5.10 17.90 9.74
C SER A 120 -6.27 18.60 9.06
N LEU A 121 -7.47 18.06 9.25
CA LEU A 121 -8.74 18.63 8.81
C LEU A 121 -9.42 19.48 9.89
N GLY A 122 -8.76 19.64 11.04
CA GLY A 122 -9.30 20.37 12.20
C GLY A 122 -9.87 19.46 13.28
N SER A 123 -10.24 20.06 14.40
CA SER A 123 -10.78 19.35 15.56
C SER A 123 -12.23 18.92 15.33
N VAL A 124 -12.57 17.75 15.87
CA VAL A 124 -13.94 17.21 15.85
C VAL A 124 -14.60 17.34 17.22
N SER A 125 -13.79 17.37 18.28
CA SER A 125 -14.22 17.61 19.66
C SER A 125 -13.11 18.35 20.43
N THR A 126 -13.30 18.54 21.73
CA THR A 126 -12.27 19.13 22.61
C THR A 126 -11.03 18.24 22.76
N THR A 127 -11.14 16.95 22.49
CA THR A 127 -10.06 15.95 22.66
C THR A 127 -9.65 15.31 21.33
N GLN A 128 -10.35 15.59 20.22
CA GLN A 128 -10.19 14.84 18.98
C GLN A 128 -9.77 15.71 17.79
N LEU A 129 -8.82 15.20 17.01
CA LEU A 129 -8.32 15.78 15.76
C LEU A 129 -8.58 14.83 14.59
N ASN A 130 -9.10 15.35 13.49
CA ASN A 130 -9.27 14.59 12.24
C ASN A 130 -8.07 14.80 11.32
N ILE A 131 -7.49 13.72 10.80
CA ILE A 131 -6.32 13.75 9.93
C ILE A 131 -6.65 12.98 8.65
N SER A 132 -6.32 13.57 7.49
CA SER A 132 -6.49 12.97 6.16
C SER A 132 -5.16 12.58 5.54
N CYS A 133 -5.08 11.38 4.99
CA CYS A 133 -3.93 10.87 4.25
C CYS A 133 -4.33 10.50 2.82
N THR A 134 -3.40 10.65 1.89
CA THR A 134 -3.52 10.09 0.54
C THR A 134 -2.30 9.23 0.23
N ILE A 135 -2.52 7.95 -0.08
CA ILE A 135 -1.44 7.02 -0.45
C ILE A 135 -1.70 6.52 -1.87
N ASN A 136 -0.67 6.54 -2.72
CA ASN A 136 -0.77 6.08 -4.10
C ASN A 136 -0.58 4.56 -4.17
N MET A 137 -1.55 3.88 -4.78
CA MET A 137 -1.46 2.48 -5.18
C MET A 137 -1.04 2.40 -6.65
N TRP A 138 0.02 1.68 -6.95
CA TRP A 138 0.55 1.53 -8.30
C TRP A 138 -0.09 0.35 -9.03
N TYR A 139 -0.10 0.37 -10.36
CA TYR A 139 -0.66 -0.73 -11.15
C TYR A 139 0.01 -2.08 -10.87
N PHE A 140 1.24 -2.09 -10.35
CA PHE A 140 1.98 -3.30 -10.01
C PHE A 140 1.91 -3.67 -8.51
N ASP A 141 1.12 -2.95 -7.71
CA ASP A 141 0.87 -3.32 -6.31
C ASP A 141 -0.05 -4.55 -6.26
N ALA A 142 0.39 -5.58 -5.54
CA ALA A 142 -0.30 -6.87 -5.46
C ALA A 142 -1.78 -6.74 -5.05
N SER A 143 -2.66 -7.44 -5.77
CA SER A 143 -4.07 -7.53 -5.40
C SER A 143 -4.25 -8.31 -4.09
N GLY A 144 -5.26 -7.94 -3.30
CA GLY A 144 -5.57 -8.57 -2.02
C GLY A 144 -5.82 -7.57 -0.90
N THR A 145 -5.76 -8.03 0.34
CA THR A 145 -5.98 -7.19 1.52
C THR A 145 -4.70 -6.47 1.93
N TRP A 146 -4.79 -5.15 2.04
CA TRP A 146 -3.74 -4.27 2.53
C TRP A 146 -4.14 -3.74 3.91
N ASN A 147 -3.29 -3.96 4.91
CA ASN A 147 -3.49 -3.44 6.26
C ASN A 147 -3.19 -1.94 6.28
N ILE A 148 -4.00 -1.18 6.99
CA ILE A 148 -3.83 0.26 7.18
C ILE A 148 -3.26 0.48 8.57
N THR A 149 -2.09 1.12 8.65
CA THR A 149 -1.55 1.63 9.91
C THR A 149 -1.65 3.14 9.90
N ALA A 150 -2.45 3.70 10.80
CA ALA A 150 -2.46 5.13 11.09
C ALA A 150 -1.59 5.42 12.32
N TYR A 151 -0.96 6.58 12.34
CA TYR A 151 -0.07 7.01 13.40
C TYR A 151 -0.14 8.52 13.61
N ALA A 152 -0.03 8.95 14.87
CA ALA A 152 0.19 10.35 15.25
C ALA A 152 1.00 10.42 16.56
N THR A 153 1.64 11.56 16.82
CA THR A 153 2.23 11.89 18.12
C THR A 153 1.55 13.10 18.74
N ASP A 154 1.71 13.23 20.04
CA ASP A 154 1.49 14.48 20.74
C ASP A 154 2.73 15.39 20.67
N VAL A 155 2.62 16.62 21.20
CA VAL A 155 3.71 17.61 21.24
C VAL A 155 4.82 17.25 22.22
N SER A 156 4.56 16.30 23.13
CA SER A 156 5.55 15.72 24.06
C SER A 156 6.31 14.53 23.44
N GLY A 157 5.91 14.08 22.24
CA GLY A 157 6.50 12.98 21.50
C GLY A 157 5.95 11.58 21.87
N ALA A 158 4.92 11.47 22.72
CA ALA A 158 4.26 10.19 22.93
C ALA A 158 3.40 9.82 21.72
N GLN A 159 3.21 8.52 21.51
CA GLN A 159 2.81 7.98 20.21
C GLN A 159 1.52 7.18 20.28
N GLY A 160 0.64 7.41 19.30
CA GLY A 160 -0.57 6.64 19.07
C GLY A 160 -0.52 5.92 17.73
N GLN A 161 -1.02 4.68 17.67
CA GLN A 161 -1.16 3.92 16.42
C GLN A 161 -2.43 3.07 16.41
N ASN A 162 -2.99 2.87 15.23
CA ASN A 162 -4.09 1.92 15.00
C ASN A 162 -3.81 1.10 13.73
N ARG A 163 -4.02 -0.22 13.83
CA ARG A 163 -3.74 -1.23 12.79
C ARG A 163 -4.96 -2.11 12.46
N ALA A 164 -6.16 -1.68 12.87
CA ALA A 164 -7.37 -2.50 12.78
C ALA A 164 -8.10 -2.38 11.44
N ALA A 165 -7.76 -1.38 10.62
CA ALA A 165 -8.41 -1.15 9.34
C ALA A 165 -7.63 -1.80 8.18
N SER A 166 -8.34 -2.11 7.11
CA SER A 166 -7.78 -2.66 5.89
C SER A 166 -8.54 -2.14 4.67
N LEU A 167 -7.90 -2.19 3.51
CA LEU A 167 -8.54 -2.02 2.21
C LEU A 167 -8.30 -3.26 1.35
N VAL A 168 -9.17 -3.50 0.37
CA VAL A 168 -8.97 -4.56 -0.63
C VAL A 168 -8.62 -3.91 -1.96
N LEU A 169 -7.47 -4.29 -2.52
CA LEU A 169 -7.09 -3.97 -3.89
C LEU A 169 -7.53 -5.11 -4.79
N SER A 170 -8.46 -4.84 -5.69
CA SER A 170 -9.01 -5.83 -6.61
C SER A 170 -7.98 -6.21 -7.69
N PRO A 171 -8.05 -7.44 -8.22
CA PRO A 171 -7.21 -7.85 -9.34
C PRO A 171 -7.65 -7.13 -10.63
N THR A 172 -6.68 -6.65 -11.40
CA THR A 172 -6.82 -6.09 -12.73
C THR A 172 -5.87 -6.85 -13.66
N LYS A 173 -6.44 -7.56 -14.64
CA LYS A 173 -5.69 -8.15 -15.74
C LYS A 173 -5.62 -7.13 -16.87
N ALA A 174 -4.43 -6.76 -17.28
CA ALA A 174 -4.19 -5.89 -18.43
C ALA A 174 -2.79 -6.14 -18.98
N LEU A 175 -2.61 -5.95 -20.29
CA LEU A 175 -1.31 -6.02 -20.92
C LEU A 175 -1.21 -5.01 -22.06
N LEU A 176 0.00 -4.54 -22.30
CA LEU A 176 0.39 -3.87 -23.53
C LEU A 176 1.50 -4.67 -24.21
N SER A 177 1.41 -4.84 -25.53
CA SER A 177 2.43 -5.53 -26.32
C SER A 177 3.12 -4.58 -27.28
N GLY A 178 4.42 -4.77 -27.51
CA GLY A 178 5.18 -4.04 -28.53
C GLY A 178 6.43 -4.79 -28.98
N PRO A 179 6.92 -4.59 -30.23
CA PRO A 179 6.43 -3.64 -31.23
C PRO A 179 5.08 -4.04 -31.86
N GLY A 180 4.37 -3.06 -32.45
CA GLY A 180 3.06 -3.27 -33.08
C GLY A 180 3.10 -4.02 -34.43
N ASN A 181 4.30 -4.23 -34.97
CA ASN A 181 4.55 -5.08 -36.13
C ASN A 181 5.77 -5.96 -35.86
N LEU A 182 5.80 -7.16 -36.42
CA LEU A 182 6.98 -8.00 -36.49
C LEU A 182 7.40 -8.12 -37.95
N THR A 183 8.68 -7.99 -38.23
CA THR A 183 9.22 -8.00 -39.60
C THR A 183 10.25 -9.09 -39.78
N PHE A 184 10.30 -9.64 -40.98
CA PHE A 184 11.37 -10.50 -41.43
C PHE A 184 12.08 -9.77 -42.57
N SER A 185 13.40 -9.75 -42.53
CA SER A 185 14.22 -9.23 -43.62
C SER A 185 14.06 -10.13 -44.84
N THR A 186 14.66 -9.76 -45.96
CA THR A 186 14.47 -10.45 -47.26
C THR A 186 14.52 -11.97 -47.10
N LEU A 187 13.36 -12.61 -47.28
CA LEU A 187 13.19 -14.06 -47.30
C LEU A 187 13.27 -14.55 -48.75
N ASN A 188 14.05 -15.60 -48.97
CA ASN A 188 14.07 -16.34 -50.22
C ASN A 188 13.16 -17.58 -50.14
N PRO A 189 12.55 -18.00 -51.25
CA PRO A 189 11.89 -19.29 -51.31
C PRO A 189 12.85 -20.42 -50.91
N GLY A 190 12.44 -21.25 -49.95
CA GLY A 190 13.25 -22.32 -49.37
C GLY A 190 14.04 -21.95 -48.11
N ASP A 191 14.04 -20.68 -47.67
CA ASP A 191 14.68 -20.30 -46.41
C ASP A 191 14.05 -21.05 -45.23
N THR A 192 14.87 -21.40 -44.24
CA THR A 192 14.45 -22.13 -43.04
C THR A 192 14.97 -21.46 -41.79
N ASN A 193 14.21 -21.58 -40.69
CA ASN A 193 14.57 -21.10 -39.36
C ASN A 193 15.02 -19.63 -39.33
N THR A 194 14.24 -18.77 -39.98
CA THR A 194 14.50 -17.33 -40.01
C THR A 194 13.79 -16.65 -38.85
N THR A 195 14.54 -16.07 -37.93
CA THR A 195 14.02 -15.29 -36.80
C THR A 195 13.55 -13.89 -37.27
N ALA A 196 12.49 -13.35 -36.68
CA ALA A 196 12.06 -11.97 -36.96
C ALA A 196 13.13 -10.94 -36.55
N ASP A 197 13.28 -9.86 -37.32
CA ASP A 197 14.35 -8.88 -37.17
C ASP A 197 14.19 -8.02 -35.91
N ASN A 198 12.94 -7.72 -35.53
CA ASN A 198 12.60 -6.81 -34.45
C ASN A 198 12.03 -7.53 -33.23
N ASN A 199 12.58 -8.71 -32.93
CA ASN A 199 12.35 -9.43 -31.69
C ASN A 199 13.08 -8.78 -30.50
N PRO A 200 12.59 -8.95 -29.26
CA PRO A 200 11.35 -9.66 -28.91
C PRO A 200 10.09 -8.80 -29.10
N LEU A 201 8.96 -9.48 -29.35
CA LEU A 201 7.63 -8.97 -29.00
C LEU A 201 7.51 -8.99 -27.47
N THR A 202 7.68 -7.83 -26.86
CA THR A 202 7.60 -7.63 -25.42
C THR A 202 6.14 -7.49 -25.00
N LEU A 203 5.72 -8.31 -24.05
CA LEU A 203 4.47 -8.15 -23.31
C LEU A 203 4.79 -7.44 -21.98
N ASN A 204 4.15 -6.31 -21.73
CA ASN A 204 4.20 -5.59 -20.47
C ASN A 204 2.93 -5.89 -19.68
N ASN A 205 3.06 -6.33 -18.44
CA ASN A 205 1.95 -6.41 -17.51
C ASN A 205 1.62 -5.00 -17.05
N THR A 206 0.46 -4.51 -17.44
CA THR A 206 -0.02 -3.18 -17.07
C THR A 206 -1.09 -3.25 -15.98
N GLY A 207 -1.33 -4.44 -15.42
CA GLY A 207 -2.16 -4.69 -14.25
C GLY A 207 -1.36 -5.26 -13.06
N ASN A 208 -2.08 -5.74 -12.04
CA ASN A 208 -1.52 -6.26 -10.78
C ASN A 208 -1.71 -7.76 -10.59
N VAL A 209 -1.99 -8.48 -11.67
CA VAL A 209 -2.21 -9.93 -11.64
C VAL A 209 -1.04 -10.62 -12.33
N HIS A 210 -0.41 -11.58 -11.65
CA HIS A 210 0.52 -12.50 -12.30
C HIS A 210 -0.28 -13.39 -13.26
N ILE A 211 0.14 -13.43 -14.53
CA ILE A 211 -0.39 -14.35 -15.52
C ILE A 211 0.54 -15.57 -15.58
N PRO A 212 0.13 -16.72 -15.03
CA PRO A 212 0.98 -17.89 -14.96
C PRO A 212 1.02 -18.61 -16.31
N GLU A 213 1.95 -19.57 -16.40
CA GLU A 213 2.10 -20.44 -17.56
C GLU A 213 0.76 -21.02 -18.03
N GLY A 214 0.60 -21.12 -19.35
CA GLY A 214 -0.59 -21.69 -19.99
C GLY A 214 -1.76 -20.71 -20.11
N ASN A 215 -1.59 -19.44 -19.71
CA ASN A 215 -2.61 -18.40 -19.89
C ASN A 215 -2.24 -17.37 -20.96
N ILE A 216 -1.00 -17.35 -21.45
CA ILE A 216 -0.62 -16.49 -22.58
C ILE A 216 -0.79 -17.29 -23.86
N SER A 217 -1.64 -16.81 -24.77
CA SER A 217 -1.88 -17.50 -26.05
C SER A 217 -1.95 -16.55 -27.23
N VAL A 218 -1.56 -17.07 -28.39
CA VAL A 218 -1.52 -16.35 -29.67
C VAL A 218 -2.45 -17.03 -30.65
N ASN A 219 -3.26 -16.24 -31.36
CA ASN A 219 -4.01 -16.68 -32.52
C ASN A 219 -3.43 -16.01 -33.76
N ALA A 220 -2.96 -16.84 -34.69
CA ALA A 220 -2.31 -16.40 -35.92
C ALA A 220 -3.25 -16.50 -37.12
N THR A 221 -2.93 -15.72 -38.14
CA THR A 221 -3.50 -15.76 -39.49
C THR A 221 -2.38 -16.05 -40.48
N ASP A 222 -2.74 -16.49 -41.69
CA ASP A 222 -1.74 -16.63 -42.74
C ASP A 222 -1.27 -15.25 -43.21
N LEU A 223 -0.01 -15.16 -43.62
CA LEU A 223 0.51 -13.97 -44.27
C LEU A 223 0.32 -14.14 -45.78
N VAL A 224 -0.67 -13.46 -46.33
CA VAL A 224 -1.06 -13.59 -47.74
C VAL A 224 -0.25 -12.62 -48.60
N GLY A 225 0.09 -13.03 -49.82
CA GLY A 225 0.82 -12.20 -50.77
C GLY A 225 0.05 -10.93 -51.12
N GLU A 226 0.68 -9.77 -50.98
CA GLU A 226 0.03 -8.46 -51.19
C GLU A 226 -0.27 -8.18 -52.67
N THR A 227 0.47 -8.81 -53.59
CA THR A 227 0.23 -8.68 -55.04
C THR A 227 -0.57 -9.86 -55.59
N ASN A 228 -0.22 -11.08 -55.18
CA ASN A 228 -0.91 -12.30 -55.57
C ASN A 228 -1.31 -13.12 -54.33
N ALA A 229 -2.59 -12.98 -53.96
CA ALA A 229 -3.19 -13.61 -52.80
C ALA A 229 -3.35 -15.14 -52.91
N ALA A 230 -3.04 -15.75 -54.06
CA ALA A 230 -3.01 -17.20 -54.21
C ALA A 230 -1.81 -17.86 -53.50
N TYR A 231 -0.81 -17.06 -53.08
CA TYR A 231 0.36 -17.51 -52.35
C TYR A 231 0.32 -16.96 -50.92
N ALA A 232 0.70 -17.78 -49.94
CA ALA A 232 0.72 -17.38 -48.54
C ALA A 232 1.84 -18.08 -47.78
N LEU A 233 2.37 -17.39 -46.77
CA LEU A 233 3.12 -17.99 -45.68
C LEU A 233 2.12 -18.44 -44.62
N TYR A 234 1.90 -19.75 -44.51
CA TYR A 234 0.91 -20.31 -43.60
C TYR A 234 1.32 -20.13 -42.14
N ALA A 235 0.34 -19.88 -41.26
CA ALA A 235 0.56 -19.74 -39.81
C ALA A 235 1.33 -20.92 -39.20
N ARG A 236 1.11 -22.13 -39.73
CA ARG A 236 1.78 -23.37 -39.28
C ARG A 236 3.29 -23.41 -39.52
N ASN A 237 3.81 -22.53 -40.39
CA ASN A 237 5.24 -22.39 -40.61
C ASN A 237 5.88 -21.43 -39.60
N PHE A 238 5.13 -20.87 -38.66
CA PHE A 238 5.65 -19.99 -37.62
C PHE A 238 5.65 -20.67 -36.26
N THR A 239 6.65 -20.32 -35.47
CA THR A 239 6.77 -20.71 -34.06
C THR A 239 7.03 -19.47 -33.22
N ILE A 240 6.43 -19.43 -32.03
CA ILE A 240 6.69 -18.40 -31.03
C ILE A 240 7.20 -19.05 -29.75
N GLY A 241 8.21 -18.46 -29.12
CA GLY A 241 8.75 -18.98 -27.86
C GLY A 241 9.30 -17.88 -26.96
N ILE A 242 9.80 -18.27 -25.78
CA ILE A 242 10.36 -17.34 -24.77
C ILE A 242 11.89 -17.37 -24.69
N THR A 243 12.54 -18.10 -25.59
CA THR A 243 14.00 -18.16 -25.66
C THR A 243 14.49 -17.95 -27.08
N GLN A 244 15.48 -17.08 -27.27
CA GLN A 244 16.12 -16.83 -28.55
C GLN A 244 17.48 -17.54 -28.67
N GLY A 245 17.91 -17.77 -29.90
CA GLY A 245 19.28 -18.14 -30.28
C GLY A 245 19.54 -19.64 -30.23
N GLY A 246 20.80 -20.04 -30.47
CA GLY A 246 21.19 -21.45 -30.62
C GLY A 246 21.41 -21.86 -32.08
N THR A 247 21.68 -23.14 -32.31
CA THR A 247 21.86 -23.71 -33.66
C THR A 247 21.24 -25.12 -33.72
N PRO A 248 20.06 -25.29 -34.34
CA PRO A 248 19.20 -24.24 -34.90
C PRO A 248 18.64 -23.30 -33.81
N ALA A 249 18.12 -22.14 -34.22
CA ALA A 249 17.54 -21.16 -33.32
C ALA A 249 16.37 -21.76 -32.52
N LYS A 250 16.38 -21.59 -31.19
CA LYS A 250 15.45 -22.24 -30.25
C LYS A 250 14.01 -21.80 -30.45
N GLU A 251 13.81 -20.55 -30.85
CA GLU A 251 12.51 -19.99 -31.21
C GLU A 251 11.90 -20.66 -32.44
N CYS A 252 12.70 -21.37 -33.26
CA CYS A 252 12.31 -22.06 -34.48
C CYS A 252 11.95 -23.54 -34.25
N GLY A 253 11.10 -23.84 -33.26
CA GLY A 253 10.67 -25.21 -32.96
C GLY A 253 11.51 -25.93 -31.89
N GLY A 254 12.34 -25.21 -31.14
CA GLY A 254 13.09 -25.74 -30.00
C GLY A 254 12.28 -25.77 -28.69
N VAL A 255 12.98 -26.00 -27.57
CA VAL A 255 12.37 -26.00 -26.22
C VAL A 255 11.75 -24.64 -25.93
N ASN A 256 10.57 -24.62 -25.30
CA ASN A 256 9.79 -23.42 -24.99
C ASN A 256 9.34 -22.62 -26.24
N SER A 257 9.19 -23.30 -27.37
CA SER A 257 8.54 -22.76 -28.55
C SER A 257 7.23 -23.51 -28.83
N THR A 258 6.31 -22.86 -29.54
CA THR A 258 5.01 -23.41 -29.88
C THR A 258 4.70 -23.07 -31.34
N PHE A 259 4.31 -24.08 -32.11
CA PHE A 259 3.84 -23.89 -33.48
C PHE A 259 2.51 -23.16 -33.48
N LEU A 260 2.39 -22.14 -34.31
CA LEU A 260 1.17 -21.37 -34.46
C LEU A 260 0.19 -22.09 -35.38
N LEU A 261 -1.10 -21.86 -35.17
CA LEU A 261 -2.17 -22.40 -36.00
C LEU A 261 -3.09 -21.27 -36.44
N LYS A 262 -3.62 -21.40 -37.66
CA LYS A 262 -4.58 -20.44 -38.21
C LYS A 262 -5.87 -20.47 -37.40
N SER A 263 -6.33 -19.31 -36.95
CA SER A 263 -7.64 -19.12 -36.30
C SER A 263 -7.87 -19.95 -35.04
N VAL A 264 -6.79 -20.36 -34.36
CA VAL A 264 -6.82 -21.12 -33.11
C VAL A 264 -5.79 -20.54 -32.15
N TYR A 265 -6.21 -20.23 -30.92
CA TYR A 265 -5.29 -19.83 -29.87
C TYR A 265 -4.38 -21.00 -29.48
N GLN A 266 -3.07 -20.76 -29.52
CA GLN A 266 -2.04 -21.67 -29.03
C GLN A 266 -1.39 -21.05 -27.80
N ASN A 267 -1.35 -21.80 -26.70
CA ASN A 267 -0.65 -21.38 -25.49
C ASN A 267 0.86 -21.39 -25.73
N ILE A 268 1.54 -20.31 -25.36
CA ILE A 268 2.99 -20.24 -25.48
C ILE A 268 3.60 -21.03 -24.31
N SER A 269 4.34 -22.09 -24.63
CA SER A 269 4.93 -22.99 -23.64
C SER A 269 5.86 -22.25 -22.66
N ASN A 270 5.68 -22.46 -21.36
CA ASN A 270 6.44 -21.82 -20.27
C ASN A 270 6.39 -20.28 -20.18
N ALA A 271 5.58 -19.59 -21.02
CA ALA A 271 5.50 -18.14 -20.96
C ALA A 271 4.75 -17.67 -19.71
N THR A 272 5.32 -16.71 -19.00
CA THR A 272 4.73 -16.14 -17.78
C THR A 272 4.84 -14.63 -17.81
N LEU A 273 3.79 -13.94 -17.38
CA LEU A 273 3.80 -12.49 -17.30
C LEU A 273 3.65 -12.07 -15.83
N PRO A 274 4.77 -11.88 -15.09
CA PRO A 274 4.72 -11.44 -13.69
C PRO A 274 4.03 -10.08 -13.58
N TYR A 275 3.41 -9.79 -12.44
CA TYR A 275 3.11 -8.40 -12.10
C TYR A 275 4.42 -7.73 -11.71
N GLY A 276 4.58 -6.44 -12.01
CA GLY A 276 5.80 -5.72 -11.71
C GLY A 276 5.87 -4.39 -12.44
N ASN A 277 6.82 -3.54 -12.01
CA ASN A 277 7.08 -2.28 -12.68
C ASN A 277 7.81 -2.53 -14.01
N HIS A 278 7.09 -2.56 -15.13
CA HIS A 278 7.68 -2.78 -16.46
C HIS A 278 8.68 -1.69 -16.87
N SER A 279 8.59 -0.49 -16.30
CA SER A 279 9.55 0.59 -16.53
C SER A 279 10.90 0.39 -15.83
N ALA A 280 11.01 -0.58 -14.91
CA ALA A 280 12.28 -0.92 -14.26
C ALA A 280 13.20 -1.75 -15.18
N GLY A 281 12.65 -2.36 -16.23
CA GLY A 281 13.38 -3.26 -17.12
C GLY A 281 13.77 -4.59 -16.46
N GLY A 282 14.63 -5.35 -17.15
CA GLY A 282 15.18 -6.60 -16.64
C GLY A 282 14.17 -7.75 -16.48
N GLY A 283 13.03 -7.70 -17.20
CA GLY A 283 11.98 -8.72 -17.11
C GLY A 283 10.97 -8.50 -15.97
N THR A 284 11.13 -7.45 -15.17
CA THR A 284 10.17 -7.13 -14.11
C THR A 284 8.86 -6.67 -14.72
N GLY A 285 7.78 -7.43 -14.55
CA GLY A 285 6.51 -7.10 -15.18
C GLY A 285 6.50 -7.26 -16.70
N GLN A 286 7.45 -8.01 -17.28
CA GLN A 286 7.61 -8.17 -18.73
C GLN A 286 7.82 -9.63 -19.12
N GLU A 287 7.42 -10.00 -20.34
CA GLU A 287 7.74 -11.26 -20.98
C GLU A 287 8.18 -11.01 -22.43
N GLY A 288 9.23 -11.70 -22.87
CA GLY A 288 9.77 -11.56 -24.22
C GLY A 288 9.34 -12.72 -25.10
N LEU A 289 8.60 -12.44 -26.16
CA LEU A 289 8.20 -13.45 -27.14
C LEU A 289 9.06 -13.33 -28.41
N TYR A 290 9.59 -14.45 -28.87
CA TYR A 290 10.48 -14.52 -30.02
C TYR A 290 9.78 -15.30 -31.13
N LEU A 291 9.55 -14.63 -32.26
CA LEU A 291 8.92 -15.21 -33.43
C LEU A 291 9.96 -15.74 -34.43
N CYS A 292 9.70 -16.92 -34.99
CA CYS A 292 10.47 -17.49 -36.09
C CYS A 292 9.58 -18.08 -37.18
N LEU A 293 10.05 -17.96 -38.43
CA LEU A 293 9.55 -18.70 -39.58
C LEU A 293 10.41 -19.95 -39.78
N THR A 294 9.83 -21.13 -39.60
CA THR A 294 10.56 -22.41 -39.74
C THR A 294 10.82 -22.77 -41.20
N LEU A 295 9.94 -22.36 -42.13
CA LEU A 295 10.08 -22.62 -43.56
C LEU A 295 9.33 -21.58 -44.42
N ALA A 296 10.06 -20.89 -45.30
CA ALA A 296 9.51 -20.21 -46.45
C ALA A 296 9.39 -21.22 -47.60
N GLY A 297 8.17 -21.55 -48.04
CA GLY A 297 7.95 -22.53 -49.10
C GLY A 297 8.71 -22.18 -50.40
N SER A 298 9.28 -23.19 -51.07
CA SER A 298 10.00 -23.00 -52.34
C SER A 298 9.10 -22.54 -53.49
N GLU A 299 7.78 -22.71 -53.33
CA GLU A 299 6.73 -22.32 -54.27
C GLU A 299 6.38 -20.82 -54.19
N LEU A 300 6.88 -20.09 -53.19
CA LEU A 300 6.54 -18.68 -52.99
C LEU A 300 7.10 -17.80 -54.11
N LEU A 301 6.32 -16.81 -54.52
CA LEU A 301 6.76 -15.75 -55.43
C LEU A 301 7.44 -14.63 -54.65
N THR A 302 8.35 -13.90 -55.31
CA THR A 302 8.92 -12.66 -54.78
C THR A 302 7.83 -11.58 -54.68
N GLN A 303 7.36 -11.33 -53.46
CA GLN A 303 6.41 -10.28 -53.11
C GLN A 303 6.43 -10.06 -51.58
N ALA A 304 5.75 -9.02 -51.11
CA ALA A 304 5.46 -8.87 -49.68
C ALA A 304 4.35 -9.84 -49.27
N TYR A 305 4.47 -10.38 -48.05
CA TYR A 305 3.47 -11.21 -47.40
C TYR A 305 3.13 -10.58 -46.06
N SER A 306 1.84 -10.34 -45.80
CA SER A 306 1.43 -9.67 -44.58
C SER A 306 0.06 -10.14 -44.09
N THR A 307 -0.27 -9.76 -42.87
CA THR A 307 -1.58 -10.03 -42.26
C THR A 307 -2.68 -9.10 -42.78
N ALA A 308 -2.39 -8.18 -43.73
CA ALA A 308 -3.35 -7.18 -44.19
C ALA A 308 -4.61 -7.82 -44.82
N GLY A 309 -4.47 -8.98 -45.47
CA GLY A 309 -5.58 -9.69 -46.12
C GLY A 309 -6.44 -10.55 -45.20
N GLU A 310 -5.89 -11.03 -44.07
CA GLU A 310 -6.56 -12.01 -43.19
C GLU A 310 -6.80 -11.49 -41.76
N GLY A 311 -6.28 -10.32 -41.42
CA GLY A 311 -6.38 -9.71 -40.09
C GLY A 311 -5.13 -9.96 -39.23
N ALA A 312 -4.89 -9.04 -38.30
CA ALA A 312 -3.73 -9.10 -37.40
C ALA A 312 -3.78 -10.32 -36.47
N TRP A 313 -2.59 -10.80 -36.08
CA TRP A 313 -2.48 -11.78 -35.01
C TRP A 313 -2.89 -11.16 -33.68
N THR A 314 -3.44 -11.96 -32.79
CA THR A 314 -3.93 -11.48 -31.49
C THR A 314 -3.33 -12.29 -30.36
N ILE A 315 -3.11 -11.62 -29.22
CA ILE A 315 -2.60 -12.20 -27.98
C ILE A 315 -3.64 -12.00 -26.88
N GLN A 316 -3.82 -12.99 -26.00
CA GLN A 316 -4.72 -12.92 -24.85
C GLN A 316 -4.10 -13.52 -23.58
N ILE A 317 -4.68 -13.16 -22.42
CA ILE A 317 -4.32 -13.53 -21.02
C ILE A 317 -5.53 -13.85 -20.14
#